data_AF-A0A3P3QTH8-F1
#
_entry.id   AF-A0A3P3QTH8-F1
#
_cell.length_a   1.000
_cell.length_b   1.000
_cell.length_c   1.000
_cell.angle_alpha   90.00
_cell.angle_beta   90.00
_cell.angle_gamma   90.00
#
_symmetry.space_group_name_H-M   'P 1'
#
loop_
_entity.id
_entity.type
_entity.pdbx_description
1 polymer ?
#
loop_
_entity_poly.entity_id
_entity_poly.type
_entity_poly.pdbx_seq_one_letter_code
_entity_poly.pdbx_strand_id
1 'polypeptide(L)' 'MAFYKNPEEMYKARAKRFKEDGDRHWAMAKSGEGNFHYYKAKKCYEEEKYNENKAKESRGRSW' A
#
# COMPACT_ATOMS: atom_id res chain seq x y z
N MET A 1 -15.47 5.91 -17.12
CA MET A 1 -15.83 5.00 -16.02
C MET A 1 -14.77 5.09 -14.95
N ALA A 2 -15.12 5.46 -13.72
CA ALA A 2 -14.18 5.42 -12.61
C ALA A 2 -13.92 3.95 -12.26
N PHE A 3 -12.64 3.55 -12.18
CA PHE A 3 -12.23 2.18 -11.85
C PHE A 3 -12.67 1.73 -10.44
N TYR A 4 -13.04 2.69 -9.57
CA TYR A 4 -13.43 2.47 -8.18
C TYR A 4 -14.74 3.20 -7.88
N LYS A 5 -15.60 2.60 -7.05
CA LYS A 5 -16.94 3.13 -6.74
C LYS A 5 -16.89 4.37 -5.84
N ASN A 6 -15.91 4.43 -4.96
CA ASN A 6 -15.69 5.56 -4.05
C ASN A 6 -14.19 5.72 -3.71
N PRO A 7 -13.78 6.88 -3.16
CA PRO A 7 -12.39 7.10 -2.78
C PRO A 7 -11.89 6.11 -1.71
N GLU A 8 -12.74 5.65 -0.80
CA GLU A 8 -12.40 4.63 0.20
C GLU A 8 -11.91 3.33 -0.47
N GLU A 9 -12.64 2.81 -1.46
CA GLU A 9 -12.30 1.60 -2.21
C GLU A 9 -11.01 1.79 -2.99
N MET A 10 -10.81 2.95 -3.62
CA MET A 10 -9.56 3.30 -4.30
C MET A 10 -8.36 3.24 -3.33
N TYR A 11 -8.47 3.89 -2.16
CA TYR A 11 -7.39 3.91 -1.18
C TYR A 11 -7.13 2.52 -0.57
N LYS A 12 -8.16 1.72 -0.31
CA LYS A 12 -8.00 0.32 0.13
C LYS A 12 -7.28 -0.53 -0.93
N ALA A 13 -7.65 -0.39 -2.20
CA ALA A 13 -6.98 -1.11 -3.29
C ALA A 13 -5.50 -0.72 -3.40
N ARG A 14 -5.18 0.57 -3.24
CA ARG A 14 -3.78 1.06 -3.18
C ARG A 14 -3.02 0.51 -1.99
N ALA A 15 -3.61 0.54 -0.79
CA ALA A 15 -2.99 0.00 0.41
C ALA A 15 -2.65 -1.49 0.24
N LYS A 16 -3.60 -2.28 -0.27
CA LYS A 16 -3.38 -3.71 -0.55
C LYS A 16 -2.21 -3.93 -1.52
N ARG A 17 -2.14 -3.16 -2.61
CA ARG A 17 -1.04 -3.26 -3.57
C ARG A 17 0.31 -2.94 -2.94
N PHE A 18 0.39 -1.86 -2.17
CA PHE A 18 1.63 -1.49 -1.48
C PHE A 18 2.05 -2.53 -0.44
N LYS A 19 1.10 -3.17 0.23
CA LYS A 19 1.39 -4.30 1.12
C LYS A 19 2.01 -5.47 0.35
N GLU A 20 1.41 -5.88 -0.77
CA GLU A 20 1.92 -6.97 -1.62
C GLU A 20 3.33 -6.66 -2.15
N ASP A 21 3.57 -5.42 -2.60
CA ASP A 21 4.89 -4.95 -3.04
C ASP A 21 5.90 -4.92 -1.88
N GLY A 22 5.47 -4.50 -0.69
CA GLY A 22 6.27 -4.49 0.54
C GLY A 22 6.66 -5.90 0.98
N ASP A 23 5.71 -6.83 0.98
CA ASP A 23 5.92 -8.25 1.30
C ASP A 23 6.90 -8.90 0.32
N ARG A 24 6.79 -8.59 -0.98
CA ARG A 24 7.72 -9.05 -2.01
C ARG A 24 9.13 -8.54 -1.76
N HIS A 25 9.29 -7.24 -1.49
CA HIS A 25 10.59 -6.66 -1.16
C HIS A 25 11.14 -7.23 0.15
N TRP A 26 10.30 -7.46 1.15
CA TRP A 26 10.71 -8.07 2.41
C TRP A 26 11.23 -9.50 2.21
N ALA A 27 10.57 -10.28 1.35
CA ALA A 27 11.03 -11.62 0.97
C ALA A 27 12.39 -11.57 0.23
N MET A 28 12.56 -10.65 -0.72
CA MET A 28 13.83 -10.43 -1.44
C MET A 28 14.96 -9.97 -0.49
N ALA A 29 14.62 -9.11 0.46
CA ALA A 29 15.58 -8.63 1.46
C ALA A 29 16.07 -9.78 2.34
N LYS A 30 15.17 -10.69 2.72
CA LYS A 30 15.50 -11.90 3.49
C LYS A 30 16.30 -12.92 2.70
N SER A 31 16.17 -12.96 1.38
CA SER A 31 16.88 -13.93 0.52
C SER A 31 18.31 -13.52 0.16
N GLY A 32 18.82 -12.39 0.66
CA GLY A 32 20.23 -12.00 0.50
C GLY A 32 20.45 -10.63 -0.15
N GLU A 33 19.41 -9.99 -0.69
CA GLU A 33 19.49 -8.64 -1.31
C GLU A 33 19.05 -7.54 -0.31
N GLY A 34 19.47 -7.68 0.94
CA GLY A 34 18.89 -7.01 2.11
C GLY A 34 18.80 -5.49 2.05
N ASN A 35 19.92 -4.78 1.87
CA ASN A 35 19.98 -3.35 2.16
C ASN A 35 19.04 -2.49 1.28
N PHE A 36 18.97 -2.78 -0.02
CA PHE A 36 18.08 -2.06 -0.93
C PHE A 36 16.61 -2.43 -0.70
N HIS A 37 16.34 -3.72 -0.53
CA HIS A 37 14.98 -4.22 -0.43
C HIS A 37 14.34 -3.97 0.94
N TYR A 38 15.09 -3.91 2.04
CA TYR A 38 14.57 -3.49 3.34
C TYR A 38 14.08 -2.04 3.31
N TYR A 39 14.84 -1.14 2.69
CA TYR A 39 14.43 0.25 2.54
C TYR A 39 13.17 0.39 1.67
N LYS A 40 13.11 -0.36 0.57
CA LYS A 40 11.93 -0.40 -0.32
C LYS A 40 10.71 -0.97 0.38
N ALA A 41 10.85 -2.09 1.09
CA ALA A 41 9.77 -2.69 1.88
C ALA A 41 9.23 -1.71 2.92
N LYS A 42 10.12 -1.02 3.66
CA LYS A 42 9.72 0.01 4.62
C LYS A 42 8.89 1.12 3.98
N LYS A 43 9.33 1.66 2.85
CA LYS A 43 8.57 2.67 2.11
C LYS A 43 7.20 2.16 1.65
N CYS A 44 7.14 0.92 1.16
CA CYS A 44 5.87 0.31 0.76
C CYS A 44 4.90 0.19 1.94
N TYR A 45 5.36 -0.23 3.13
CA TYR A 45 4.50 -0.27 4.32
C TYR A 45 4.09 1.13 4.83
N GLU A 46 4.94 2.15 4.68
CA GLU A 46 4.57 3.54 4.98
C GLU A 46 3.46 4.04 4.06
N GLU A 47 3.56 3.75 2.76
CA GLU A 47 2.52 4.06 1.77
C GLU A 47 1.24 3.27 2.00
N GLU A 48 1.33 1.98 2.35
CA GLU A 48 0.19 1.17 2.78
C GLU A 48 -0.56 1.88 3.90
N LYS A 49 0.14 2.23 4.98
CA LYS A 49 -0.45 2.88 6.16
C LYS A 49 -1.05 4.25 5.84
N TYR A 50 -0.40 5.03 4.97
CA TYR A 50 -0.93 6.30 4.48
C TYR A 50 -2.27 6.10 3.74
N ASN A 51 -2.31 5.13 2.82
CA ASN A 51 -3.51 4.83 2.05
C ASN A 51 -4.61 4.24 2.95
N GLU A 52 -4.29 3.40 3.95
CA GLU A 52 -5.28 2.94 4.93
C GLU A 52 -5.91 4.09 5.73
N ASN A 53 -5.09 5.06 6.15
CA ASN A 53 -5.60 6.25 6.85
C ASN A 53 -6.49 7.09 5.92
N LYS A 54 -6.08 7.27 4.66
CA LYS A 54 -6.91 7.98 3.66
C LYS A 54 -8.20 7.24 3.35
N ALA A 55 -8.20 5.91 3.34
CA ALA A 55 -9.41 5.11 3.21
C ALA A 55 -10.36 5.35 4.40
N LYS A 56 -9.83 5.39 5.63
CA LYS A 56 -10.61 5.69 6.84
C LYS A 56 -11.20 7.10 6.79
N GLU A 57 -10.40 8.10 6.42
CA GLU A 57 -10.86 9.50 6.26
C GLU A 57 -11.90 9.67 5.15
N SER A 58 -11.82 8.83 4.12
CA SER A 58 -12.73 8.85 2.98
C SER A 58 -13.96 7.97 3.16
N ARG A 59 -14.11 7.35 4.33
CA ARG A 59 -15.24 6.47 4.62
C ARG A 59 -16.56 7.22 4.48
N GLY A 60 -17.45 6.69 3.64
CA GLY A 60 -18.74 7.32 3.36
C GLY A 60 -18.69 8.55 2.45
N ARG A 61 -17.52 8.92 1.89
CA ARG A 61 -17.44 9.94 0.84
C ARG A 61 -17.80 9.34 -0.52
N SER A 62 -18.65 10.02 -1.26
CA SER A 62 -18.82 9.81 -2.71
C SER A 62 -17.90 10.74 -3.49
N TRP A 63 -17.72 10.46 -4.77
CA TRP A 63 -17.11 11.40 -5.71
C TRP A 63 -17.96 12.66 -5.89
#